data_AF-A0A2V5TQ01-F1
#
_entry.id   AF-A0A2V5TQ01-F1
#
_cell.length_a   1.000
_cell.length_b   1.000
_cell.length_c   1.000
_cell.angle_alpha   90.00
_cell.angle_beta   90.00
_cell.angle_gamma   90.00
#
_symmetry.space_group_name_H-M   'P 1'
#
loop_
_entity.id
_entity.type
_entity.pdbx_description
1 polymer ?
#
loop_
_entity_poly.entity_id
_entity_poly.type
_entity_poly.pdbx_seq_one_letter_code
_entity_poly.pdbx_strand_id
1 'polypeptide(L)'
;MLRQQGLEIALTTYGLSDKKDFRKNLRLALDRGLTEKDALAALTTIPARWCGVADRLGTIEVGKVANLTVVQGSGYFDPENNVRDVWIDGRVYSVNRAEAKPAEKKDLPKSEPDQEKRGKSGEERKKAQDELRELRKKRIAHPPLEERGPLADFPAILVRGATIWTCGPPGILTNAELLVVDGKIAAVGRDLLKDKELGGKAAYKVEATGLHVTPGLVDCHNHSMVLGAVNEGTLPSTAMVRIGDVVNSESVNVHRQLAGGLTTLNLLHGSANPIGGQNAILKLRDGATPEGMKFANALPGIKFALGENVKQSNTSRTNRFPQTRMGVHTFFANRFTAAQQYLNEWADYRNATNKVAQASSLSAGQTGQMPVPPRRNLELEAIGEILQGKRWVHCHSYRQDEILSFLRTMDSFGVKVGTLQHVLEGYKVADEIAKHGAGASTFSDWWAYKFEVYDAIPYNGSLMRERGVIVSFNSDSSDLSRRLYLEAAKAVKYGGTPEEEALKFVTLNPAKQLRIDQWVGSLEAGKDGDFVIWSKSPLDSTTVCLQSWIEGKKYFDRDHEAGRSEALEKERAALLEKAKRLQSGSVLSDGGEKEKDKFFELPLEHRYDNQDRNCLEEEE
;
A
#
# COMPACT_ATOMS: atom_id res chain seq x y z
N MET A 1 11.39 -15.97 -15.10
CA MET A 1 10.20 -15.11 -14.95
C MET A 1 10.40 -13.76 -15.63
N LEU A 2 11.24 -12.84 -15.14
CA LEU A 2 11.44 -11.52 -15.81
C LEU A 2 11.79 -11.66 -17.31
N ARG A 3 12.76 -12.51 -17.66
CA ARG A 3 13.10 -12.81 -19.07
C ARG A 3 11.95 -13.41 -19.88
N GLN A 4 11.10 -14.23 -19.26
CA GLN A 4 9.93 -14.83 -19.94
C GLN A 4 8.87 -13.78 -20.26
N GLN A 5 8.83 -12.67 -19.51
CA GLN A 5 8.00 -11.50 -19.78
C GLN A 5 8.70 -10.50 -20.73
N GLY A 6 9.82 -10.89 -21.36
CA GLY A 6 10.58 -10.04 -22.27
C GLY A 6 11.42 -8.95 -21.58
N LEU A 7 11.42 -8.87 -20.25
CA LEU A 7 12.17 -7.87 -19.50
C LEU A 7 13.67 -8.19 -19.49
N GLU A 8 14.49 -7.17 -19.64
CA GLU A 8 15.94 -7.28 -19.56
C GLU A 8 16.43 -7.31 -18.11
N ILE A 9 17.51 -8.04 -17.85
CA ILE A 9 18.11 -8.16 -16.52
C ILE A 9 19.62 -7.97 -16.60
N ALA A 10 20.21 -7.47 -15.52
CA ALA A 10 21.65 -7.50 -15.30
C ALA A 10 21.94 -8.18 -13.96
N LEU A 11 23.10 -8.82 -13.83
CA LEU A 11 23.50 -9.51 -12.59
C LEU A 11 24.60 -8.72 -11.88
N THR A 12 24.54 -8.66 -10.55
CA THR A 12 25.50 -7.94 -9.70
C THR A 12 26.14 -8.86 -8.66
N THR A 13 27.34 -8.49 -8.19
CA THR A 13 28.02 -9.14 -7.06
C THR A 13 27.68 -8.50 -5.72
N TYR A 14 26.93 -7.39 -5.72
CA TYR A 14 26.49 -6.72 -4.50
C TYR A 14 25.67 -7.67 -3.61
N GLY A 15 25.97 -7.68 -2.31
CA GLY A 15 25.31 -8.54 -1.31
C GLY A 15 25.90 -9.95 -1.17
N LEU A 16 26.84 -10.37 -2.02
CA LEU A 16 27.56 -11.64 -1.83
C LEU A 16 28.59 -11.54 -0.69
N SER A 17 28.53 -12.46 0.27
CA SER A 17 29.53 -12.58 1.35
C SER A 17 30.91 -12.97 0.80
N ASP A 18 30.96 -13.92 -0.14
CA ASP A 18 32.17 -14.28 -0.90
C ASP A 18 31.91 -14.11 -2.40
N LYS A 19 32.73 -13.27 -3.05
CA LYS A 19 32.66 -13.02 -4.49
C LYS A 19 33.01 -14.26 -5.32
N LYS A 20 33.73 -15.22 -4.76
CA LYS A 20 34.07 -16.49 -5.43
C LYS A 20 32.84 -17.34 -5.72
N ASP A 21 31.74 -17.15 -4.99
CA ASP A 21 30.51 -17.91 -5.20
C ASP A 21 29.67 -17.40 -6.37
N PHE A 22 30.05 -16.30 -7.02
CA PHE A 22 29.29 -15.71 -8.13
C PHE A 22 28.97 -16.72 -9.23
N ARG A 23 29.95 -17.48 -9.72
CA ARG A 23 29.75 -18.46 -10.82
C ARG A 23 28.92 -19.67 -10.36
N LYS A 24 29.01 -20.06 -9.08
CA LYS A 24 28.15 -21.10 -8.50
C LYS A 24 26.69 -20.63 -8.46
N ASN A 25 26.46 -19.40 -8.00
CA ASN A 25 25.13 -18.79 -7.93
C ASN A 25 24.53 -18.52 -9.31
N LEU A 26 25.36 -18.13 -10.28
CA LEU A 26 24.97 -18.03 -11.68
C LEU A 26 24.51 -19.40 -12.19
N ARG A 27 25.29 -20.46 -11.97
CA ARG A 27 24.89 -21.84 -12.33
C ARG A 27 23.56 -22.25 -11.70
N LEU A 28 23.30 -21.87 -10.45
CA LEU A 28 21.99 -22.10 -9.81
C LEU A 28 20.84 -21.35 -10.51
N ALA A 29 21.06 -20.15 -11.04
CA ALA A 29 20.05 -19.44 -11.82
C ALA A 29 19.74 -20.17 -13.14
N LEU A 30 20.76 -20.73 -13.80
CA LEU A 30 20.59 -21.58 -14.98
C LEU A 30 19.81 -22.87 -14.68
N ASP A 31 20.19 -23.56 -13.61
CA ASP A 31 19.48 -24.77 -13.15
C ASP A 31 18.01 -24.48 -12.79
N ARG A 32 17.69 -23.22 -12.45
CA ARG A 32 16.32 -22.73 -12.20
C ARG A 32 15.61 -22.15 -13.43
N GLY A 33 16.20 -22.28 -14.62
CA GLY A 33 15.55 -21.98 -15.90
C GLY A 33 16.01 -20.72 -16.63
N LEU A 34 17.08 -20.03 -16.17
CA LEU A 34 17.72 -18.98 -16.97
C LEU A 34 18.53 -19.61 -18.12
N THR A 35 18.37 -19.12 -19.35
CA THR A 35 19.15 -19.63 -20.48
C THR A 35 20.59 -19.11 -20.44
N GLU A 36 21.56 -19.86 -20.97
CA GLU A 36 22.95 -19.39 -21.10
C GLU A 36 23.06 -18.10 -21.91
N LYS A 37 22.22 -17.96 -22.95
CA LYS A 37 22.16 -16.74 -23.77
C LYS A 37 21.71 -15.53 -22.94
N ASP A 38 20.64 -15.67 -22.17
CA ASP A 38 20.14 -14.59 -21.31
C ASP A 38 21.13 -14.27 -20.19
N ALA A 39 21.75 -15.31 -19.60
CA ALA A 39 22.76 -15.16 -18.58
C ALA A 39 23.99 -14.40 -19.11
N LEU A 40 24.46 -14.72 -20.32
CA LEU A 40 25.58 -14.01 -20.95
C LEU A 40 25.22 -12.55 -21.23
N ALA A 41 24.05 -12.31 -21.83
CA ALA A 41 23.56 -10.96 -22.12
C ALA A 41 23.45 -10.10 -20.84
N ALA A 42 23.01 -10.70 -19.73
CA ALA A 42 22.90 -10.05 -18.43
C ALA A 42 24.25 -9.68 -17.79
N LEU A 43 25.35 -10.27 -18.26
CA LEU A 43 26.72 -9.95 -17.85
C LEU A 43 27.42 -9.01 -18.82
N THR A 44 26.96 -8.89 -20.07
CA THR A 44 27.68 -8.20 -21.14
C THR A 44 26.84 -7.11 -21.83
N THR A 45 25.99 -7.48 -22.79
CA THR A 45 25.34 -6.55 -23.70
C THR A 45 24.30 -5.66 -23.03
N ILE A 46 23.53 -6.21 -22.07
CA ILE A 46 22.48 -5.47 -21.35
C ILE A 46 23.10 -4.36 -20.48
N PRO A 47 24.02 -4.64 -19.54
CA PRO A 47 24.62 -3.58 -18.73
C PRO A 47 25.41 -2.57 -19.59
N ALA A 48 26.08 -3.00 -20.68
CA ALA A 48 26.78 -2.07 -21.57
C ALA A 48 25.81 -1.06 -22.22
N ARG A 49 24.62 -1.51 -22.64
CA ARG A 49 23.60 -0.61 -23.20
C ARG A 49 22.98 0.28 -22.14
N TRP A 50 22.65 -0.26 -20.97
CA TRP A 50 22.09 0.54 -19.86
C TRP A 50 23.06 1.63 -19.38
N CYS A 51 24.36 1.37 -19.42
CA CYS A 51 25.40 2.34 -19.09
C CYS A 51 25.81 3.25 -20.27
N GLY A 52 25.19 3.12 -21.45
CA GLY A 52 25.50 3.96 -22.61
C GLY A 52 26.88 3.73 -23.23
N VAL A 53 27.46 2.53 -23.08
CA VAL A 53 28.82 2.18 -23.56
C VAL A 53 28.83 0.99 -24.52
N ALA A 54 27.67 0.66 -25.11
CA ALA A 54 27.50 -0.48 -26.01
C ALA A 54 28.24 -0.33 -27.34
N ASP A 55 28.62 0.89 -27.73
CA ASP A 55 29.49 1.19 -28.87
C ASP A 55 30.93 0.69 -28.64
N ARG A 56 31.36 0.57 -27.38
CA ARG A 56 32.73 0.21 -26.99
C ARG A 56 32.85 -1.14 -26.29
N LEU A 57 31.79 -1.62 -25.65
CA LEU A 57 31.79 -2.79 -24.76
C LEU A 57 30.56 -3.68 -24.98
N GLY A 58 30.60 -4.90 -24.43
CA GLY A 58 29.47 -5.83 -24.35
C GLY A 58 29.40 -6.88 -25.46
N THR A 59 30.05 -6.67 -26.59
CA THR A 59 30.20 -7.66 -27.69
C THR A 59 31.66 -7.80 -28.11
N ILE A 60 31.97 -8.89 -28.81
CA ILE A 60 33.26 -9.09 -29.48
C ILE A 60 33.07 -8.71 -30.95
N GLU A 61 33.34 -7.44 -31.27
CA GLU A 61 33.17 -6.87 -32.61
C GLU A 61 34.40 -6.04 -32.98
N VAL A 62 34.68 -5.93 -34.29
CA VAL A 62 35.79 -5.11 -34.79
C VAL A 62 35.57 -3.65 -34.40
N GLY A 63 36.60 -3.02 -33.83
CA GLY A 63 36.57 -1.62 -33.39
C GLY A 63 36.20 -1.41 -31.92
N LYS A 64 35.73 -2.45 -31.20
CA LYS A 64 35.44 -2.37 -29.76
C LYS A 64 36.66 -2.66 -28.89
N VAL A 65 36.58 -2.24 -27.62
CA VAL A 65 37.67 -2.45 -26.64
C VAL A 65 37.84 -3.94 -26.38
N ALA A 66 39.08 -4.44 -26.48
CA ALA A 66 39.41 -5.85 -26.32
C ALA A 66 39.42 -6.30 -24.84
N ASN A 67 38.24 -6.23 -24.21
CA ASN A 67 37.99 -6.77 -22.87
C ASN A 67 37.44 -8.20 -23.01
N LEU A 68 38.26 -9.21 -22.72
CA LEU A 68 37.93 -10.63 -22.95
C LEU A 68 38.11 -11.45 -21.68
N THR A 69 37.29 -12.48 -21.48
CA THR A 69 37.50 -13.48 -20.45
C THR A 69 37.71 -14.84 -21.10
N VAL A 70 38.88 -15.43 -20.91
CA VAL A 70 39.27 -16.70 -21.50
C VAL A 70 39.10 -17.80 -20.44
N VAL A 71 38.29 -18.80 -20.73
CA VAL A 71 37.98 -19.91 -19.82
C VAL A 71 38.51 -21.22 -20.40
N GLN A 72 39.06 -22.08 -19.54
CA GLN A 72 39.49 -23.42 -19.89
C GLN A 72 38.37 -24.43 -19.57
N GLY A 73 38.00 -25.25 -20.56
CA GLY A 73 36.99 -26.30 -20.41
C GLY A 73 35.78 -26.09 -21.33
N SER A 74 34.63 -26.62 -20.91
CA SER A 74 33.38 -26.65 -21.68
C SER A 74 32.66 -25.30 -21.82
N GLY A 75 32.92 -24.34 -20.92
CA GLY A 75 32.29 -23.01 -20.97
C GLY A 75 32.34 -22.21 -19.66
N TYR A 76 31.94 -20.93 -19.71
CA TYR A 76 31.99 -20.01 -18.56
C TYR A 76 31.02 -20.38 -17.42
N PHE A 77 29.87 -20.97 -17.74
CA PHE A 77 28.79 -21.26 -16.79
C PHE A 77 28.99 -22.53 -15.95
N ASP A 78 30.02 -23.32 -16.24
CA ASP A 78 30.46 -24.40 -15.36
C ASP A 78 31.42 -23.81 -14.30
N PRO A 79 31.05 -23.80 -13.00
CA PRO A 79 31.88 -23.20 -11.96
C PRO A 79 33.22 -23.92 -11.75
N GLU A 80 33.36 -25.18 -12.19
CA GLU A 80 34.61 -25.95 -12.07
C GLU A 80 35.64 -25.58 -13.15
N ASN A 81 35.22 -24.94 -14.23
CA ASN A 81 36.10 -24.50 -15.31
C ASN A 81 36.92 -23.27 -14.88
N ASN A 82 38.23 -23.30 -15.05
CA ASN A 82 39.12 -22.21 -14.64
C ASN A 82 39.09 -21.03 -15.63
N VAL A 83 39.01 -19.80 -15.10
CA VAL A 83 39.31 -18.60 -15.89
C VAL A 83 40.83 -18.55 -16.04
N ARG A 84 41.30 -18.70 -17.28
CA ARG A 84 42.73 -18.74 -17.60
C ARG A 84 43.32 -17.35 -17.63
N ASP A 85 42.73 -16.47 -18.45
CA ASP A 85 43.21 -15.12 -18.71
C ASP A 85 42.03 -14.14 -18.76
N VAL A 86 42.23 -12.94 -18.23
CA VAL A 86 41.33 -11.79 -18.45
C VAL A 86 42.11 -10.75 -19.23
N TRP A 87 41.54 -10.24 -20.30
CA TRP A 87 42.13 -9.21 -21.14
C TRP A 87 41.42 -7.91 -20.83
N ILE A 88 42.18 -6.85 -20.57
CA ILE A 88 41.64 -5.50 -20.36
C ILE A 88 42.37 -4.57 -21.31
N ASP A 89 41.62 -3.94 -22.22
CA ASP A 89 42.17 -3.08 -23.26
C ASP A 89 43.29 -3.78 -24.08
N GLY A 90 43.05 -5.06 -24.41
CA GLY A 90 44.01 -5.89 -25.13
C GLY A 90 45.22 -6.38 -24.31
N ARG A 91 45.35 -5.99 -23.05
CA ARG A 91 46.43 -6.43 -22.15
C ARG A 91 46.03 -7.68 -21.39
N VAL A 92 46.90 -8.68 -21.39
CA VAL A 92 46.63 -9.99 -20.77
C VAL A 92 46.94 -9.98 -19.28
N TYR A 93 45.99 -10.44 -18.47
CA TYR A 93 46.14 -10.69 -17.03
C TYR A 93 45.84 -12.17 -16.76
N SER A 94 46.89 -12.96 -16.56
CA SER A 94 46.76 -14.40 -16.26
C SER A 94 46.48 -14.62 -14.77
N VAL A 95 45.50 -15.46 -14.46
CA VAL A 95 45.04 -15.70 -13.08
C VAL A 95 46.02 -16.58 -12.28
N ASN A 96 46.94 -17.28 -12.95
CA ASN A 96 47.96 -18.16 -12.36
C ASN A 96 49.40 -17.70 -12.63
N ARG A 97 49.83 -16.59 -12.02
CA ARG A 97 51.27 -16.27 -11.93
C ARG A 97 51.69 -16.18 -10.46
N ALA A 98 52.48 -17.17 -10.04
CA ALA A 98 53.03 -17.44 -8.71
C ALA A 98 53.27 -16.21 -7.80
N GLU A 99 52.74 -16.25 -6.57
CA GLU A 99 53.41 -15.64 -5.43
C GLU A 99 54.71 -16.41 -5.19
N ALA A 100 55.85 -15.78 -5.49
CA ALA A 100 57.15 -16.26 -5.04
C ALA A 100 57.23 -16.10 -3.51
N LYS A 101 57.18 -17.21 -2.76
CA LYS A 101 57.66 -17.25 -1.37
C LYS A 101 59.13 -17.71 -1.33
N PRO A 102 60.00 -17.09 -0.51
CA PRO A 102 61.36 -17.59 -0.30
C PRO A 102 61.44 -18.80 0.65
N ALA A 103 62.55 -19.53 0.49
CA ALA A 103 63.01 -20.83 1.02
C ALA A 103 62.74 -21.28 2.48
N GLU A 104 62.60 -22.62 2.61
CA GLU A 104 62.92 -23.58 3.72
C GLU A 104 62.42 -23.29 5.16
N LYS A 105 61.85 -24.22 5.97
CA LYS A 105 62.21 -25.63 6.23
C LYS A 105 61.17 -26.34 7.14
N LYS A 106 61.20 -27.68 7.04
CA LYS A 106 60.94 -28.76 8.04
C LYS A 106 59.54 -29.37 8.26
N ASP A 107 59.57 -30.69 8.13
CA ASP A 107 58.56 -31.73 8.38
C ASP A 107 57.94 -31.70 9.78
N LEU A 108 56.70 -32.20 9.87
CA LEU A 108 56.11 -33.00 10.97
C LEU A 108 54.81 -33.67 10.43
N PRO A 109 54.34 -34.81 10.99
CA PRO A 109 53.89 -35.97 10.23
C PRO A 109 52.40 -35.94 9.86
N LYS A 110 52.08 -36.58 8.73
CA LYS A 110 50.73 -36.97 8.33
C LYS A 110 50.16 -37.96 9.36
N SER A 111 49.10 -37.56 10.05
CA SER A 111 48.14 -38.51 10.64
C SER A 111 47.18 -39.01 9.55
N GLU A 112 46.78 -40.26 9.75
CA GLU A 112 46.05 -41.15 8.83
C GLU A 112 44.68 -40.62 8.35
N PRO A 113 44.17 -41.14 7.22
CA PRO A 113 42.89 -40.71 6.67
C PRO A 113 41.72 -41.32 7.44
N ASP A 114 40.82 -40.47 7.91
CA ASP A 114 39.47 -40.87 8.35
C ASP A 114 38.74 -41.56 7.18
N GLN A 115 38.79 -42.88 7.22
CA GLN A 115 37.98 -43.78 6.42
C GLN A 115 36.53 -43.75 6.94
N GLU A 116 35.77 -42.73 6.60
CA GLU A 116 34.30 -42.83 6.70
C GLU A 116 33.58 -41.87 5.75
N LYS A 117 33.53 -42.27 4.47
CA LYS A 117 32.46 -41.99 3.51
C LYS A 117 32.76 -42.78 2.24
N ARG A 118 32.23 -44.01 2.16
CA ARG A 118 32.18 -44.78 0.90
C ARG A 118 31.48 -43.89 -0.15
N GLY A 119 32.29 -43.31 -1.03
CA GLY A 119 31.83 -42.43 -2.10
C GLY A 119 31.00 -43.23 -3.09
N LYS A 120 29.80 -42.72 -3.40
CA LYS A 120 29.02 -43.10 -4.58
C LYS A 120 29.92 -43.20 -5.81
N SER A 121 29.68 -44.18 -6.68
CA SER A 121 30.39 -44.31 -7.96
C SER A 121 30.26 -43.03 -8.80
N GLY A 122 31.15 -42.81 -9.78
CA GLY A 122 31.10 -41.62 -10.64
C GLY A 122 29.75 -41.44 -11.35
N GLU A 123 29.10 -42.53 -11.73
CA GLU A 123 27.75 -42.54 -12.31
C GLU A 123 26.67 -42.21 -11.27
N GLU A 124 26.76 -42.76 -10.05
CA GLU A 124 25.81 -42.47 -8.98
C GLU A 124 25.87 -41.01 -8.51
N ARG A 125 27.07 -40.40 -8.54
CA ARG A 125 27.24 -38.96 -8.27
C ARG A 125 26.59 -38.11 -9.35
N LYS A 126 26.79 -38.45 -10.62
CA LYS A 126 26.19 -37.72 -11.76
C LYS A 126 24.66 -37.82 -11.72
N LYS A 127 24.12 -39.02 -11.51
CA LYS A 127 22.68 -39.24 -11.36
C LYS A 127 22.07 -38.43 -10.21
N ALA A 128 22.71 -38.43 -9.04
CA ALA A 128 22.26 -37.63 -7.90
C ALA A 128 22.31 -36.12 -8.17
N GLN A 129 23.31 -35.64 -8.91
CA GLN A 129 23.41 -34.24 -9.34
C GLN A 129 22.30 -33.86 -10.34
N ASP A 130 21.99 -34.75 -11.28
CA ASP A 130 20.93 -34.53 -12.26
C ASP A 130 19.53 -34.55 -11.60
N GLU A 131 19.28 -35.46 -10.64
CA GLU A 131 18.07 -35.45 -9.82
C GLU A 131 17.94 -34.15 -9.00
N LEU A 132 19.03 -33.66 -8.42
CA LEU A 132 19.05 -32.40 -7.69
C LEU A 132 18.77 -31.19 -8.62
N ARG A 133 19.29 -31.21 -9.85
CA ARG A 133 19.03 -30.18 -10.87
C ARG A 133 17.57 -30.17 -11.29
N GLU A 134 16.98 -31.32 -11.58
CA GLU A 134 15.56 -31.43 -11.93
C GLU A 134 14.67 -30.96 -10.78
N LEU A 135 15.02 -31.30 -9.52
CA LEU A 135 14.30 -30.79 -8.35
C LEU A 135 14.41 -29.25 -8.22
N ARG A 136 15.59 -28.67 -8.48
CA ARG A 136 15.79 -27.21 -8.46
C ARG A 136 14.94 -26.52 -9.53
N LYS A 137 14.88 -27.09 -10.74
CA LYS A 137 14.12 -26.59 -11.89
C LYS A 137 12.60 -26.61 -11.68
N LYS A 138 12.08 -27.60 -10.94
CA LYS A 138 10.64 -27.70 -10.64
C LYS A 138 10.17 -26.54 -9.76
N ARG A 139 9.43 -25.59 -10.31
CA ARG A 139 8.77 -24.52 -9.54
C ARG A 139 7.58 -25.08 -8.75
N ILE A 140 7.46 -24.70 -7.48
CA ILE A 140 6.31 -25.05 -6.63
C ILE A 140 5.52 -23.79 -6.27
N ALA A 141 6.22 -22.73 -5.85
CA ALA A 141 5.59 -21.46 -5.49
C ALA A 141 4.98 -20.73 -6.70
N HIS A 142 3.73 -20.29 -6.59
CA HIS A 142 3.06 -19.43 -7.56
C HIS A 142 3.45 -17.95 -7.37
N PRO A 143 3.30 -17.10 -8.41
CA PRO A 143 3.43 -15.65 -8.25
C PRO A 143 2.34 -15.14 -7.29
N PRO A 144 2.65 -14.16 -6.41
CA PRO A 144 1.68 -13.62 -5.44
C PRO A 144 0.38 -13.06 -6.06
N LEU A 145 0.44 -12.62 -7.32
CA LEU A 145 -0.71 -12.07 -8.05
C LEU A 145 -1.58 -13.12 -8.75
N GLU A 146 -1.10 -14.37 -8.93
CA GLU A 146 -1.84 -15.39 -9.70
C GLU A 146 -3.16 -15.78 -9.02
N GLU A 147 -3.22 -15.71 -7.69
CA GLU A 147 -4.40 -16.03 -6.89
C GLU A 147 -5.20 -14.79 -6.45
N ARG A 148 -4.83 -13.60 -6.94
CA ARG A 148 -5.48 -12.33 -6.60
C ARG A 148 -6.27 -11.80 -7.79
N GLY A 149 -7.27 -10.98 -7.49
CA GLY A 149 -8.16 -10.42 -8.50
C GLY A 149 -9.63 -10.68 -8.20
N PRO A 150 -10.52 -10.23 -9.10
CA PRO A 150 -11.93 -10.53 -8.98
C PRO A 150 -12.17 -12.04 -9.22
N LEU A 151 -12.88 -12.67 -8.29
CA LEU A 151 -13.36 -14.05 -8.39
C LEU A 151 -14.43 -14.22 -9.47
N ALA A 152 -15.15 -13.14 -9.78
CA ALA A 152 -16.14 -13.10 -10.85
C ALA A 152 -16.31 -11.67 -11.38
N ASP A 153 -16.55 -11.56 -12.69
CA ASP A 153 -16.77 -10.30 -13.40
C ASP A 153 -17.96 -10.51 -14.37
N PHE A 154 -19.09 -9.86 -14.08
CA PHE A 154 -20.32 -10.01 -14.86
C PHE A 154 -20.80 -8.65 -15.37
N PRO A 155 -21.23 -8.54 -16.64
CA PRO A 155 -21.77 -7.28 -17.18
C PRO A 155 -23.05 -6.80 -16.50
N ALA A 156 -23.84 -7.72 -15.94
CA ALA A 156 -25.05 -7.42 -15.18
C ALA A 156 -25.25 -8.42 -14.05
N ILE A 157 -25.64 -7.93 -12.88
CA ILE A 157 -25.88 -8.71 -11.66
C ILE A 157 -27.23 -8.31 -11.08
N LEU A 158 -28.03 -9.30 -10.72
CA LEU A 158 -29.30 -9.10 -10.02
C LEU A 158 -29.28 -9.88 -8.71
N VAL A 159 -29.21 -9.15 -7.59
CA VAL A 159 -29.39 -9.72 -6.24
C VAL A 159 -30.88 -9.74 -5.93
N ARG A 160 -31.42 -10.87 -5.44
CA ARG A 160 -32.88 -11.08 -5.30
C ARG A 160 -33.29 -11.50 -3.90
N GLY A 161 -34.39 -10.92 -3.42
CA GLY A 161 -35.07 -11.35 -2.19
C GLY A 161 -34.40 -10.91 -0.89
N ALA A 162 -33.44 -9.98 -0.94
CA ALA A 162 -32.70 -9.54 0.23
C ALA A 162 -33.45 -8.49 1.07
N THR A 163 -33.02 -8.31 2.31
CA THR A 163 -33.24 -7.06 3.05
C THR A 163 -32.11 -6.09 2.70
N ILE A 164 -32.43 -5.06 1.92
CA ILE A 164 -31.45 -4.10 1.39
C ILE A 164 -31.45 -2.85 2.25
N TRP A 165 -30.32 -2.56 2.88
CA TRP A 165 -30.04 -1.30 3.56
C TRP A 165 -29.46 -0.34 2.54
N THR A 166 -30.24 0.62 2.04
CA THR A 166 -29.74 1.51 0.98
C THR A 166 -28.77 2.57 1.51
N CYS A 167 -28.87 2.92 2.80
CA CYS A 167 -28.23 4.10 3.40
C CYS A 167 -28.54 5.42 2.67
N GLY A 168 -29.49 5.42 1.72
CA GLY A 168 -29.97 6.57 0.98
C GLY A 168 -31.43 6.87 1.33
N PRO A 169 -32.11 7.75 0.56
CA PRO A 169 -33.50 8.10 0.82
C PRO A 169 -34.50 6.93 0.93
N PRO A 170 -34.34 5.81 0.19
CA PRO A 170 -35.26 4.67 0.32
C PRO A 170 -35.19 3.91 1.65
N GLY A 171 -34.18 4.14 2.49
CA GLY A 171 -34.01 3.47 3.77
C GLY A 171 -33.77 1.97 3.64
N ILE A 172 -34.50 1.16 4.40
CA ILE A 172 -34.40 -0.31 4.42
C ILE A 172 -35.57 -0.92 3.63
N LEU A 173 -35.24 -1.74 2.63
CA LEU A 173 -36.22 -2.42 1.78
C LEU A 173 -36.20 -3.93 2.01
N THR A 174 -37.34 -4.52 2.35
CA THR A 174 -37.48 -5.98 2.57
C THR A 174 -37.95 -6.69 1.30
N ASN A 175 -37.43 -7.89 1.05
CA ASN A 175 -37.73 -8.69 -0.15
C ASN A 175 -37.52 -7.88 -1.43
N ALA A 176 -36.38 -7.20 -1.49
CA ALA A 176 -36.01 -6.28 -2.57
C ALA A 176 -34.95 -6.89 -3.48
N GLU A 177 -34.75 -6.24 -4.61
CA GLU A 177 -33.75 -6.56 -5.61
C GLU A 177 -32.77 -5.39 -5.79
N LEU A 178 -31.51 -5.72 -6.07
CA LEU A 178 -30.46 -4.77 -6.46
C LEU A 178 -29.95 -5.17 -7.86
N LEU A 179 -30.01 -4.23 -8.80
CA LEU A 179 -29.48 -4.41 -10.15
C LEU A 179 -28.20 -3.60 -10.33
N VAL A 180 -27.12 -4.27 -10.71
CA VAL A 180 -25.84 -3.66 -11.08
C VAL A 180 -25.56 -3.97 -12.54
N VAL A 181 -25.21 -2.95 -13.33
CA VAL A 181 -24.89 -3.06 -14.76
C VAL A 181 -23.62 -2.28 -15.04
N ASP A 182 -22.66 -2.90 -15.74
CA ASP A 182 -21.35 -2.30 -16.09
C ASP A 182 -20.64 -1.66 -14.89
N GLY A 183 -20.72 -2.34 -13.74
CA GLY A 183 -20.12 -1.89 -12.49
C GLY A 183 -20.80 -0.71 -11.80
N LYS A 184 -22.00 -0.30 -12.24
CA LYS A 184 -22.81 0.75 -11.62
C LYS A 184 -24.13 0.18 -11.12
N ILE A 185 -24.64 0.75 -10.03
CA ILE A 185 -25.99 0.47 -9.55
C ILE A 185 -26.96 1.06 -10.57
N ALA A 186 -27.77 0.22 -11.20
CA ALA A 186 -28.82 0.64 -12.11
C ALA A 186 -30.09 0.99 -11.33
N ALA A 187 -30.51 0.12 -10.41
CA ALA A 187 -31.72 0.29 -9.63
C ALA A 187 -31.71 -0.54 -8.34
N VAL A 188 -32.53 -0.11 -7.37
CA VAL A 188 -32.85 -0.84 -6.14
C VAL A 188 -34.37 -0.80 -5.95
N GLY A 189 -35.00 -1.93 -5.73
CA GLY A 189 -36.47 -1.98 -5.65
C GLY A 189 -37.04 -3.38 -5.80
N ARG A 190 -38.00 -3.55 -6.72
CA ARG A 190 -38.65 -4.83 -7.02
C ARG A 190 -38.78 -4.99 -8.54
N ASP A 191 -38.87 -6.24 -8.99
CA ASP A 191 -39.12 -6.61 -10.38
C ASP A 191 -38.11 -6.00 -11.39
N LEU A 192 -36.83 -5.94 -11.02
CA LEU A 192 -35.77 -5.22 -11.76
C LEU A 192 -35.29 -5.95 -13.02
N LEU A 193 -35.73 -7.18 -13.28
CA LEU A 193 -35.49 -7.85 -14.57
C LEU A 193 -36.12 -7.11 -15.76
N LYS A 194 -37.09 -6.23 -15.50
CA LYS A 194 -37.74 -5.40 -16.52
C LYS A 194 -37.12 -4.02 -16.63
N ASP A 195 -36.07 -3.73 -15.85
CA ASP A 195 -35.42 -2.43 -15.87
C ASP A 195 -34.76 -2.18 -17.23
N LYS A 196 -34.96 -0.98 -17.76
CA LYS A 196 -34.44 -0.57 -19.07
C LYS A 196 -32.91 -0.59 -19.11
N GLU A 197 -32.24 -0.32 -17.99
CA GLU A 197 -30.78 -0.28 -17.86
C GLU A 197 -30.16 -1.67 -18.00
N LEU A 198 -30.94 -2.75 -17.80
CA LEU A 198 -30.48 -4.11 -18.11
C LEU A 198 -30.11 -4.26 -19.59
N GLY A 199 -30.75 -3.49 -20.49
CA GLY A 199 -30.37 -3.39 -21.90
C GLY A 199 -30.38 -4.74 -22.65
N GLY A 200 -31.18 -5.71 -22.20
CA GLY A 200 -31.21 -7.06 -22.75
C GLY A 200 -30.03 -7.96 -22.37
N LYS A 201 -29.14 -7.51 -21.47
CA LYS A 201 -28.04 -8.33 -20.96
C LYS A 201 -28.57 -9.47 -20.10
N ALA A 202 -27.90 -10.62 -20.15
CA ALA A 202 -28.15 -11.69 -19.21
C ALA A 202 -27.59 -11.30 -17.83
N ALA A 203 -28.47 -11.12 -16.85
CA ALA A 203 -28.06 -10.84 -15.47
C ALA A 203 -27.65 -12.12 -14.75
N TYR A 204 -26.45 -12.12 -14.15
CA TYR A 204 -26.06 -13.13 -13.16
C TYR A 204 -26.91 -12.96 -11.91
N LYS A 205 -27.62 -14.01 -11.51
CA LYS A 205 -28.58 -13.96 -10.40
C LYS A 205 -27.91 -14.41 -9.11
N VAL A 206 -28.03 -13.60 -8.06
CA VAL A 206 -27.62 -13.93 -6.71
C VAL A 206 -28.88 -14.04 -5.85
N GLU A 207 -29.23 -15.26 -5.47
CA GLU A 207 -30.37 -15.50 -4.59
C GLU A 207 -29.97 -15.16 -3.15
N ALA A 208 -30.59 -14.13 -2.59
CA ALA A 208 -30.25 -13.55 -1.29
C ALA A 208 -31.46 -13.50 -0.34
N THR A 209 -32.42 -14.40 -0.54
CA THR A 209 -33.58 -14.55 0.34
C THR A 209 -33.13 -14.88 1.75
N GLY A 210 -33.57 -14.07 2.73
CA GLY A 210 -33.16 -14.19 4.13
C GLY A 210 -31.77 -13.61 4.45
N LEU A 211 -31.09 -13.03 3.46
CA LEU A 211 -29.80 -12.34 3.63
C LEU A 211 -30.00 -10.82 3.65
N HIS A 212 -28.96 -10.10 4.05
CA HIS A 212 -28.95 -8.64 4.05
C HIS A 212 -27.91 -8.09 3.08
N VAL A 213 -28.21 -6.96 2.46
CA VAL A 213 -27.30 -6.26 1.54
C VAL A 213 -27.10 -4.82 1.99
N THR A 214 -25.85 -4.35 1.99
CA THR A 214 -25.48 -2.97 2.34
C THR A 214 -24.60 -2.38 1.23
N PRO A 215 -24.39 -1.04 1.19
CA PRO A 215 -23.23 -0.50 0.48
C PRO A 215 -21.95 -1.11 1.06
N GLY A 216 -20.89 -1.11 0.25
CA GLY A 216 -19.54 -1.34 0.74
C GLY A 216 -19.20 -0.42 1.91
N LEU A 217 -18.57 -0.96 2.96
CA LEU A 217 -18.14 -0.14 4.08
C LEU A 217 -17.02 0.81 3.64
N VAL A 218 -16.97 1.98 4.26
CA VAL A 218 -15.98 3.03 3.97
C VAL A 218 -15.27 3.42 5.26
N ASP A 219 -13.95 3.31 5.27
CA ASP A 219 -13.11 3.71 6.41
C ASP A 219 -12.45 5.07 6.16
N CYS A 220 -12.76 6.06 7.00
CA CYS A 220 -12.18 7.39 6.88
C CYS A 220 -10.75 7.50 7.46
N HIS A 221 -10.27 6.48 8.19
CA HIS A 221 -8.96 6.48 8.81
C HIS A 221 -8.28 5.10 8.80
N ASN A 222 -7.29 4.91 7.93
CA ASN A 222 -6.63 3.62 7.76
C ASN A 222 -5.11 3.73 7.49
N HIS A 223 -4.36 2.72 7.93
CA HIS A 223 -2.89 2.60 7.76
C HIS A 223 -2.43 1.25 7.21
N SER A 224 -3.35 0.38 6.81
CA SER A 224 -3.08 -1.05 6.61
C SER A 224 -2.35 -1.39 5.32
N MET A 225 -2.37 -0.51 4.32
CA MET A 225 -1.77 -0.72 2.99
C MET A 225 -0.61 0.24 2.75
N VAL A 226 0.21 0.50 3.76
CA VAL A 226 1.44 1.30 3.63
C VAL A 226 2.66 0.37 3.54
N LEU A 227 3.50 0.58 2.53
CA LEU A 227 4.81 -0.07 2.39
C LEU A 227 5.85 0.71 3.19
N GLY A 228 6.57 0.06 4.12
CA GLY A 228 7.50 0.75 4.99
C GLY A 228 6.77 1.61 6.04
N ALA A 229 7.41 2.67 6.55
CA ALA A 229 6.87 3.51 7.63
C ALA A 229 5.65 4.35 7.19
N VAL A 230 4.71 4.56 8.11
CA VAL A 230 3.49 5.37 7.93
C VAL A 230 3.80 6.87 8.03
N ASN A 231 4.81 7.25 8.81
CA ASN A 231 5.17 8.66 9.06
C ASN A 231 6.58 9.00 8.55
N GLU A 232 6.72 10.17 7.93
CA GLU A 232 8.02 10.85 7.79
C GLU A 232 8.21 11.78 9.00
N GLY A 233 8.63 11.20 10.14
CA GLY A 233 8.65 11.89 11.43
C GLY A 233 9.74 12.96 11.60
N THR A 234 10.68 13.10 10.66
CA THR A 234 11.90 13.91 10.83
C THR A 234 11.67 15.42 10.80
N LEU A 235 10.54 15.88 10.24
CA LEU A 235 10.16 17.30 10.17
C LEU A 235 8.77 17.52 10.79
N PRO A 236 8.43 18.70 11.31
CA PRO A 236 7.08 18.95 11.83
C PRO A 236 6.03 19.15 10.72
N SER A 237 6.48 19.45 9.51
CA SER A 237 5.63 19.48 8.32
C SER A 237 6.31 18.71 7.20
N THR A 238 5.60 17.71 6.72
CA THR A 238 5.98 16.86 5.60
C THR A 238 4.89 16.89 4.52
N ALA A 239 4.25 18.04 4.35
CA ALA A 239 3.14 18.25 3.40
C ALA A 239 3.47 17.84 1.94
N MET A 240 4.75 17.78 1.59
CA MET A 240 5.25 17.37 0.27
C MET A 240 5.25 15.86 0.04
N VAL A 241 5.26 15.03 1.09
CA VAL A 241 5.29 13.56 0.94
C VAL A 241 3.88 13.01 0.78
N ARG A 242 3.77 11.82 0.18
CA ARG A 242 2.48 11.24 -0.22
C ARG A 242 2.43 9.77 0.16
N ILE A 243 1.40 9.39 0.90
CA ILE A 243 1.16 7.97 1.19
C ILE A 243 0.85 7.18 -0.09
N GLY A 244 0.33 7.89 -1.11
CA GLY A 244 0.10 7.36 -2.45
C GLY A 244 1.36 6.84 -3.15
N ASP A 245 2.56 7.27 -2.74
CA ASP A 245 3.83 6.81 -3.34
C ASP A 245 4.29 5.46 -2.76
N VAL A 246 3.65 5.00 -1.67
CA VAL A 246 4.02 3.79 -0.91
C VAL A 246 2.80 2.90 -0.64
N VAL A 247 1.80 2.90 -1.53
CA VAL A 247 0.65 1.99 -1.41
C VAL A 247 1.12 0.55 -1.61
N ASN A 248 0.88 -0.29 -0.61
CA ASN A 248 1.17 -1.72 -0.64
C ASN A 248 -0.07 -2.50 -1.11
N SER A 249 -0.17 -2.74 -2.42
CA SER A 249 -1.26 -3.52 -3.00
C SER A 249 -1.16 -5.03 -2.73
N GLU A 250 -0.01 -5.50 -2.22
CA GLU A 250 0.24 -6.90 -1.91
C GLU A 250 -0.05 -7.23 -0.44
N SER A 251 -0.49 -6.28 0.38
CA SER A 251 -0.82 -6.56 1.77
C SER A 251 -1.94 -7.60 1.88
N VAL A 252 -1.80 -8.56 2.80
CA VAL A 252 -2.88 -9.50 3.16
C VAL A 252 -4.10 -8.78 3.74
N ASN A 253 -3.93 -7.56 4.25
CA ASN A 253 -5.00 -6.77 4.84
C ASN A 253 -6.06 -6.39 3.80
N VAL A 254 -5.71 -6.32 2.50
CA VAL A 254 -6.71 -6.10 1.44
C VAL A 254 -7.77 -7.20 1.48
N HIS A 255 -7.34 -8.46 1.44
CA HIS A 255 -8.23 -9.62 1.53
C HIS A 255 -8.99 -9.67 2.86
N ARG A 256 -8.30 -9.46 3.99
CA ARG A 256 -8.91 -9.53 5.33
C ARG A 256 -9.98 -8.45 5.55
N GLN A 257 -9.78 -7.26 5.00
CA GLN A 257 -10.74 -6.16 5.13
C GLN A 257 -11.92 -6.32 4.16
N LEU A 258 -11.70 -6.84 2.95
CA LEU A 258 -12.77 -7.30 2.07
C LEU A 258 -13.63 -8.38 2.76
N ALA A 259 -13.02 -9.32 3.48
CA ALA A 259 -13.74 -10.32 4.28
C ALA A 259 -14.56 -9.71 5.44
N GLY A 260 -14.33 -8.44 5.78
CA GLY A 260 -15.11 -7.65 6.73
C GLY A 260 -16.13 -6.71 6.09
N GLY A 261 -16.28 -6.74 4.76
CA GLY A 261 -17.18 -5.86 4.01
C GLY A 261 -16.61 -4.48 3.68
N LEU A 262 -15.34 -4.20 3.98
CA LEU A 262 -14.70 -2.93 3.61
C LEU A 262 -14.37 -2.93 2.12
N THR A 263 -14.80 -1.88 1.41
CA THR A 263 -14.51 -1.72 -0.02
C THR A 263 -13.67 -0.49 -0.33
N THR A 264 -13.80 0.56 0.49
CA THR A 264 -13.14 1.86 0.28
C THR A 264 -12.51 2.35 1.57
N LEU A 265 -11.34 2.95 1.48
CA LEU A 265 -10.69 3.56 2.63
C LEU A 265 -9.90 4.81 2.26
N ASN A 266 -9.68 5.68 3.24
CA ASN A 266 -8.71 6.75 3.17
C ASN A 266 -7.42 6.28 3.84
N LEU A 267 -6.38 6.03 3.04
CA LEU A 267 -5.04 5.74 3.51
C LEU A 267 -4.33 7.06 3.81
N LEU A 268 -3.67 7.16 4.97
CA LEU A 268 -3.08 8.40 5.42
C LEU A 268 -1.88 8.18 6.35
N HIS A 269 -1.15 9.27 6.59
CA HIS A 269 -0.09 9.33 7.61
C HIS A 269 -0.69 9.19 9.02
N GLY A 270 0.14 8.87 10.00
CA GLY A 270 -0.23 8.83 11.42
C GLY A 270 -0.29 10.22 12.04
N SER A 271 0.00 10.34 13.34
CA SER A 271 -0.10 11.59 14.11
C SER A 271 1.25 12.11 14.63
N ALA A 272 2.37 11.70 14.02
CA ALA A 272 3.70 12.09 14.46
C ALA A 272 4.02 13.58 14.18
N ASN A 273 3.39 14.19 13.17
CA ASN A 273 3.69 15.53 12.69
C ASN A 273 2.44 16.43 12.79
N PRO A 274 2.57 17.72 13.17
CA PRO A 274 1.48 18.68 12.98
C PRO A 274 0.88 18.66 11.57
N ILE A 275 1.74 18.57 10.54
CA ILE A 275 1.34 18.34 9.14
C ILE A 275 2.06 17.09 8.63
N GLY A 276 1.35 15.96 8.54
CA GLY A 276 1.92 14.65 8.22
C GLY A 276 2.23 14.44 6.74
N GLY A 277 1.29 14.73 5.85
CA GLY A 277 1.48 14.50 4.42
C GLY A 277 0.21 14.07 3.71
N GLN A 278 0.31 13.93 2.40
CA GLN A 278 -0.85 13.77 1.52
C GLN A 278 -1.43 12.35 1.61
N ASN A 279 -2.76 12.28 1.65
CA ASN A 279 -3.53 11.04 1.76
C ASN A 279 -3.75 10.39 0.38
N ALA A 280 -4.20 9.14 0.37
CA ALA A 280 -4.68 8.45 -0.82
C ALA A 280 -5.96 7.67 -0.49
N ILE A 281 -7.06 7.98 -1.17
CA ILE A 281 -8.29 7.20 -1.06
C ILE A 281 -8.16 5.98 -1.99
N LEU A 282 -8.42 4.80 -1.46
CA LEU A 282 -8.28 3.52 -2.15
C LEU A 282 -9.63 2.80 -2.24
N LYS A 283 -9.84 2.09 -3.34
CA LYS A 283 -10.76 0.95 -3.40
C LYS A 283 -9.95 -0.33 -3.28
N LEU A 284 -10.46 -1.30 -2.51
CA LEU A 284 -9.78 -2.57 -2.24
C LEU A 284 -9.89 -3.56 -3.40
N ARG A 285 -9.45 -3.14 -4.58
CA ARG A 285 -9.36 -3.97 -5.79
C ARG A 285 -8.19 -4.95 -5.64
N ASP A 286 -8.37 -6.04 -4.90
CA ASP A 286 -7.31 -7.03 -4.68
C ASP A 286 -6.73 -7.52 -6.02
N GLY A 287 -5.42 -7.69 -6.09
CA GLY A 287 -4.69 -8.01 -7.31
C GLY A 287 -4.44 -6.84 -8.27
N ALA A 288 -4.96 -5.63 -7.99
CA ALA A 288 -4.58 -4.44 -8.73
C ALA A 288 -3.19 -3.93 -8.33
N THR A 289 -2.58 -3.10 -9.19
CA THR A 289 -1.35 -2.37 -8.85
C THR A 289 -1.64 -1.28 -7.79
N PRO A 290 -0.61 -0.71 -7.15
CA PRO A 290 -0.76 0.42 -6.24
C PRO A 290 -1.59 1.57 -6.84
N GLU A 291 -1.32 1.94 -8.09
CA GLU A 291 -2.10 2.92 -8.86
C GLU A 291 -3.53 2.45 -9.13
N GLY A 292 -3.72 1.17 -9.46
CA GLY A 292 -5.03 0.58 -9.73
C GLY A 292 -5.95 0.53 -8.51
N MET A 293 -5.42 0.60 -7.29
CA MET A 293 -6.21 0.72 -6.07
C MET A 293 -6.68 2.16 -5.81
N LYS A 294 -6.00 3.18 -6.33
CA LYS A 294 -6.35 4.58 -6.06
C LYS A 294 -7.75 4.91 -6.60
N PHE A 295 -8.49 5.69 -5.83
CA PHE A 295 -9.79 6.21 -6.23
C PHE A 295 -9.57 7.43 -7.15
N ALA A 296 -9.60 7.20 -8.47
CA ALA A 296 -9.20 8.19 -9.47
C ALA A 296 -9.90 9.56 -9.37
N ASN A 297 -11.18 9.58 -9.00
CA ASN A 297 -11.99 10.80 -8.93
C ASN A 297 -11.99 11.47 -7.55
N ALA A 298 -11.33 10.90 -6.56
CA ALA A 298 -11.37 11.42 -5.20
C ALA A 298 -10.52 12.69 -5.07
N LEU A 299 -11.03 13.67 -4.32
CA LEU A 299 -10.29 14.90 -4.07
C LEU A 299 -9.04 14.61 -3.20
N PRO A 300 -7.93 15.33 -3.41
CA PRO A 300 -6.75 15.16 -2.58
C PRO A 300 -7.00 15.52 -1.11
N GLY A 301 -6.52 14.68 -0.20
CA GLY A 301 -6.52 14.91 1.25
C GLY A 301 -5.12 15.14 1.80
N ILE A 302 -5.02 15.63 3.04
CA ILE A 302 -3.78 15.73 3.81
C ILE A 302 -4.03 15.51 5.30
N LYS A 303 -3.15 14.74 5.94
CA LYS A 303 -3.20 14.48 7.37
C LYS A 303 -2.56 15.61 8.17
N PHE A 304 -3.29 16.09 9.16
CA PHE A 304 -2.84 16.99 10.21
C PHE A 304 -2.98 16.30 11.55
N ALA A 305 -2.29 16.79 12.59
CA ALA A 305 -2.48 16.27 13.94
C ALA A 305 -2.31 17.34 15.02
N LEU A 306 -3.04 17.15 16.11
CA LEU A 306 -3.00 17.91 17.35
C LEU A 306 -2.53 17.01 18.50
N GLY A 307 -2.55 17.50 19.73
CA GLY A 307 -2.43 16.67 20.92
C GLY A 307 -1.02 16.35 21.38
N GLU A 308 -0.95 15.33 22.22
CA GLU A 308 0.26 14.84 22.87
C GLU A 308 1.30 14.32 21.88
N ASN A 309 0.86 13.77 20.74
CA ASN A 309 1.71 13.11 19.75
C ASN A 309 2.59 14.11 19.01
N VAL A 310 2.00 15.17 18.47
CA VAL A 310 2.74 16.16 17.66
C VAL A 310 3.70 17.00 18.49
N LYS A 311 3.39 17.16 19.78
CA LYS A 311 4.30 17.78 20.77
C LYS A 311 5.28 16.81 21.40
N GLN A 312 5.35 15.56 20.91
CA GLN A 312 6.36 14.56 21.29
C GLN A 312 6.34 14.17 22.78
N SER A 313 5.15 14.07 23.38
CA SER A 313 5.01 13.76 24.82
C SER A 313 5.44 12.35 25.23
N ASN A 314 5.46 11.44 24.26
CA ASN A 314 5.84 10.03 24.41
C ASN A 314 7.33 9.79 24.16
N THR A 315 8.08 10.79 23.71
CA THR A 315 9.50 10.65 23.36
C THR A 315 10.37 11.61 24.16
N SER A 316 11.64 11.25 24.33
CA SER A 316 12.66 12.12 24.94
C SER A 316 13.25 13.13 23.95
N ARG A 317 12.86 13.07 22.66
CA ARG A 317 13.36 13.97 21.61
C ARG A 317 12.71 15.35 21.71
N THR A 318 13.51 16.38 21.96
CA THR A 318 13.06 17.78 22.12
C THR A 318 13.62 18.73 21.04
N ASN A 319 14.27 18.19 20.01
CA ASN A 319 14.97 18.97 18.98
C ASN A 319 14.07 19.46 17.83
N ARG A 320 12.74 19.27 17.92
CA ARG A 320 11.78 19.63 16.89
C ARG A 320 10.66 20.50 17.47
N PHE A 321 10.43 21.67 16.88
CA PHE A 321 9.23 22.47 17.18
C PHE A 321 8.01 21.85 16.49
N PRO A 322 6.83 21.74 17.13
CA PRO A 322 6.47 22.24 18.46
C PRO A 322 6.66 21.22 19.61
N GLN A 323 6.83 21.72 20.83
CA GLN A 323 6.91 20.92 22.09
C GLN A 323 5.77 21.25 23.07
N THR A 324 4.84 22.13 22.67
CA THR A 324 3.69 22.56 23.47
C THR A 324 2.46 22.75 22.58
N ARG A 325 1.25 22.67 23.16
CA ARG A 325 -0.01 22.94 22.43
C ARG A 325 -0.05 24.37 21.85
N MET A 326 0.53 25.35 22.56
CA MET A 326 0.71 26.71 22.05
C MET A 326 1.59 26.73 20.80
N GLY A 327 2.69 25.96 20.82
CA GLY A 327 3.57 25.81 19.68
C GLY A 327 2.87 25.21 18.46
N VAL A 328 1.98 24.22 18.67
CA VAL A 328 1.19 23.60 17.59
C VAL A 328 0.30 24.63 16.90
N HIS A 329 -0.44 25.43 17.67
CA HIS A 329 -1.25 26.54 17.12
C HIS A 329 -0.40 27.52 16.30
N THR A 330 0.70 28.01 16.89
CA THR A 330 1.61 28.95 16.22
C THR A 330 2.25 28.36 14.97
N PHE A 331 2.55 27.05 14.98
CA PHE A 331 3.09 26.35 13.83
C PHE A 331 2.14 26.43 12.62
N PHE A 332 0.86 26.09 12.82
CA PHE A 332 -0.13 26.17 11.75
C PHE A 332 -0.28 27.60 11.25
N ALA A 333 -0.46 28.59 12.14
CA ALA A 333 -0.59 29.98 11.75
C ALA A 333 0.59 30.45 10.89
N ASN A 334 1.83 30.10 11.27
CA ASN A 334 3.03 30.46 10.53
C ASN A 334 3.11 29.76 9.17
N ARG A 335 2.75 28.47 9.08
CA ARG A 335 2.81 27.72 7.82
C ARG A 335 1.73 28.18 6.83
N PHE A 336 0.50 28.45 7.27
CA PHE A 336 -0.55 28.99 6.41
C PHE A 336 -0.25 30.41 5.96
N THR A 337 0.32 31.26 6.83
CA THR A 337 0.80 32.59 6.43
C THR A 337 1.89 32.50 5.36
N ALA A 338 2.86 31.61 5.53
CA ALA A 338 3.91 31.39 4.53
C ALA A 338 3.37 30.86 3.20
N ALA A 339 2.37 29.96 3.23
CA ALA A 339 1.72 29.46 2.03
C ALA A 339 0.91 30.57 1.31
N GLN A 340 0.24 31.45 2.06
CA GLN A 340 -0.46 32.60 1.48
C GLN A 340 0.51 33.57 0.80
N GLN A 341 1.65 33.87 1.44
CA GLN A 341 2.72 34.69 0.85
C GLN A 341 3.26 34.05 -0.43
N TYR A 342 3.54 32.74 -0.39
CA TYR A 342 3.99 31.97 -1.54
C TYR A 342 3.00 32.05 -2.71
N LEU A 343 1.69 31.89 -2.45
CA LEU A 343 0.66 32.03 -3.48
C LEU A 343 0.61 33.44 -4.08
N ASN A 344 0.78 34.47 -3.25
CA ASN A 344 0.81 35.86 -3.68
C ASN A 344 2.02 36.14 -4.59
N GLU A 345 3.21 35.68 -4.21
CA GLU A 345 4.42 35.81 -5.04
C GLU A 345 4.25 35.17 -6.42
N TRP A 346 3.64 33.98 -6.48
CA TRP A 346 3.32 33.34 -7.77
C TRP A 346 2.24 34.05 -8.56
N ALA A 347 1.26 34.67 -7.90
CA ALA A 347 0.24 35.48 -8.55
C ALA A 347 0.86 36.74 -9.16
N ASP A 348 1.73 37.43 -8.42
CA ASP A 348 2.45 38.62 -8.89
C ASP A 348 3.37 38.28 -10.07
N TYR A 349 4.11 37.16 -9.99
CA TYR A 349 4.90 36.65 -11.11
C TYR A 349 4.06 36.38 -12.36
N ARG A 350 2.93 35.68 -12.23
CA ARG A 350 2.01 35.42 -13.36
C ARG A 350 1.46 36.71 -13.96
N ASN A 351 1.05 37.66 -13.11
CA ASN A 351 0.54 38.96 -13.55
C ASN A 351 1.61 39.77 -14.29
N ALA A 352 2.83 39.83 -13.76
CA ALA A 352 3.96 40.50 -14.41
C ALA A 352 4.32 39.84 -15.76
N THR A 353 4.32 38.50 -15.82
CA THR A 353 4.59 37.73 -17.03
C THR A 353 3.54 38.01 -18.11
N ASN A 354 2.26 38.01 -17.74
CA ASN A 354 1.15 38.34 -18.65
C ASN A 354 1.25 39.77 -19.18
N LYS A 355 1.64 40.74 -18.34
CA LYS A 355 1.87 42.14 -18.77
C LYS A 355 3.00 42.25 -19.79
N VAL A 356 4.13 41.57 -19.57
CA VAL A 356 5.26 41.56 -20.53
C VAL A 356 4.82 40.89 -21.84
N ALA A 357 4.14 39.75 -21.78
CA ALA A 357 3.64 39.05 -22.97
C ALA A 357 2.66 39.91 -23.80
N GLN A 358 1.73 40.61 -23.13
CA GLN A 358 0.80 41.54 -23.79
C GLN A 358 1.54 42.72 -24.42
N ALA A 359 2.48 43.36 -23.71
CA ALA A 359 3.25 44.49 -24.24
C ALA A 359 4.10 44.09 -25.46
N SER A 360 4.75 42.92 -25.42
CA SER A 360 5.54 42.39 -26.54
C SER A 360 4.68 42.01 -27.75
N SER A 361 3.39 41.73 -27.57
CA SER A 361 2.45 41.50 -28.69
C SER A 361 1.96 42.79 -29.36
N LEU A 362 2.03 43.94 -28.67
CA LEU A 362 1.47 45.22 -29.13
C LEU A 362 2.51 46.17 -29.78
N SER A 363 3.80 45.95 -29.55
CA SER A 363 4.86 46.78 -30.15
C SER A 363 6.04 45.93 -30.60
N ALA A 364 6.27 45.87 -31.91
CA ALA A 364 7.46 45.25 -32.50
C ALA A 364 8.70 46.08 -32.11
N GLY A 365 9.37 45.69 -31.01
CA GLY A 365 10.66 46.28 -30.60
C GLY A 365 10.85 46.58 -29.11
N GLN A 366 9.82 46.45 -28.26
CA GLN A 366 9.98 46.55 -26.80
C GLN A 366 9.91 45.17 -26.13
N THR A 367 11.06 44.56 -25.88
CA THR A 367 11.16 43.37 -25.03
C THR A 367 11.35 43.82 -23.58
N GLY A 368 10.26 43.88 -22.82
CA GLY A 368 10.35 44.05 -21.36
C GLY A 368 11.13 42.89 -20.74
N GLN A 369 11.89 43.15 -19.67
CA GLN A 369 12.62 42.10 -18.96
C GLN A 369 11.62 41.11 -18.36
N MET A 370 11.77 39.83 -18.69
CA MET A 370 10.91 38.78 -18.12
C MET A 370 11.16 38.70 -16.61
N PRO A 371 10.10 38.69 -15.77
CA PRO A 371 10.28 38.53 -14.33
C PRO A 371 10.92 37.18 -14.02
N VAL A 372 11.65 37.10 -12.91
CA VAL A 372 12.24 35.85 -12.42
C VAL A 372 11.17 35.05 -11.69
N PRO A 373 10.97 33.75 -12.00
CA PRO A 373 9.98 32.94 -11.29
C PRO A 373 10.35 32.75 -9.81
N PRO A 374 9.38 32.81 -8.88
CA PRO A 374 9.61 32.45 -7.49
C PRO A 374 10.15 31.01 -7.37
N ARG A 375 10.97 30.75 -6.35
CA ARG A 375 11.51 29.40 -6.12
C ARG A 375 10.38 28.43 -5.79
N ARG A 376 10.33 27.30 -6.48
CA ARG A 376 9.37 26.23 -6.20
C ARG A 376 9.55 25.67 -4.78
N ASN A 377 8.46 25.50 -4.04
CA ASN A 377 8.46 24.87 -2.71
C ASN A 377 7.27 23.90 -2.58
N LEU A 378 7.55 22.60 -2.57
CA LEU A 378 6.52 21.56 -2.57
C LEU A 378 5.66 21.55 -1.30
N GLU A 379 6.22 21.94 -0.15
CA GLU A 379 5.47 22.04 1.11
C GLU A 379 4.44 23.17 1.02
N LEU A 380 4.88 24.37 0.62
CA LEU A 380 4.01 25.53 0.52
C LEU A 380 3.01 25.43 -0.65
N GLU A 381 3.36 24.71 -1.73
CA GLU A 381 2.41 24.33 -2.78
C GLU A 381 1.27 23.49 -2.20
N ALA A 382 1.58 22.43 -1.46
CA ALA A 382 0.58 21.53 -0.88
C ALA A 382 -0.33 22.24 0.14
N ILE A 383 0.23 23.14 0.97
CA ILE A 383 -0.55 23.96 1.91
C ILE A 383 -1.35 25.03 1.14
N GLY A 384 -0.79 25.60 0.08
CA GLY A 384 -1.48 26.54 -0.79
C GLY A 384 -2.70 25.93 -1.49
N GLU A 385 -2.66 24.64 -1.83
CA GLU A 385 -3.84 23.92 -2.34
C GLU A 385 -4.99 23.87 -1.33
N ILE A 386 -4.68 23.84 -0.03
CA ILE A 386 -5.69 23.90 1.04
C ILE A 386 -6.36 25.28 1.07
N LEU A 387 -5.55 26.35 1.02
CA LEU A 387 -6.05 27.74 0.93
C LEU A 387 -6.94 27.96 -0.31
N GLN A 388 -6.69 27.22 -1.39
CA GLN A 388 -7.47 27.28 -2.62
C GLN A 388 -8.68 26.33 -2.66
N GLY A 389 -8.92 25.55 -1.60
CA GLY A 389 -10.01 24.55 -1.56
C GLY A 389 -9.80 23.35 -2.48
N LYS A 390 -8.57 23.11 -2.96
CA LYS A 390 -8.20 21.99 -3.82
C LYS A 390 -7.77 20.73 -3.04
N ARG A 391 -7.49 20.90 -1.74
CA ARG A 391 -7.04 19.83 -0.86
C ARG A 391 -7.70 19.95 0.51
N TRP A 392 -8.19 18.82 1.03
CA TRP A 392 -8.95 18.78 2.28
C TRP A 392 -8.11 18.30 3.46
N VAL A 393 -8.29 18.95 4.60
CA VAL A 393 -7.59 18.59 5.84
C VAL A 393 -8.34 17.50 6.60
N HIS A 394 -7.62 16.45 6.97
CA HIS A 394 -8.06 15.42 7.92
C HIS A 394 -7.18 15.50 9.16
N CYS A 395 -7.73 15.96 10.29
CA CYS A 395 -6.94 16.36 11.44
C CYS A 395 -7.16 15.44 12.64
N HIS A 396 -6.12 14.69 13.05
CA HIS A 396 -6.10 13.95 14.32
C HIS A 396 -6.29 14.91 15.50
N SER A 397 -7.26 14.60 16.35
CA SER A 397 -7.63 15.43 17.50
C SER A 397 -8.30 14.58 18.58
N TYR A 398 -8.13 14.94 19.84
CA TYR A 398 -8.87 14.32 20.93
C TYR A 398 -9.66 15.34 21.73
N ARG A 399 -8.97 16.38 22.23
CA ARG A 399 -9.52 17.30 23.21
C ARG A 399 -10.28 18.49 22.62
N GLN A 400 -11.29 18.96 23.35
CA GLN A 400 -12.11 20.10 22.92
C GLN A 400 -11.33 21.40 22.72
N ASP A 401 -10.36 21.69 23.59
CA ASP A 401 -9.58 22.93 23.55
C ASP A 401 -8.73 23.03 22.29
N GLU A 402 -8.15 21.91 21.89
CA GLU A 402 -7.35 21.79 20.67
C GLU A 402 -8.23 21.83 19.41
N ILE A 403 -9.38 21.15 19.43
CA ILE A 403 -10.37 21.22 18.35
C ILE A 403 -10.79 22.68 18.12
N LEU A 404 -11.20 23.39 19.17
CA LEU A 404 -11.64 24.78 19.08
C LEU A 404 -10.52 25.70 18.58
N SER A 405 -9.30 25.54 19.11
CA SER A 405 -8.13 26.31 18.69
C SER A 405 -7.86 26.10 17.20
N PHE A 406 -7.80 24.83 16.77
CA PHE A 406 -7.53 24.47 15.37
C PHE A 406 -8.60 24.99 14.40
N LEU A 407 -9.88 24.78 14.71
CA LEU A 407 -10.97 25.27 13.85
C LEU A 407 -10.94 26.79 13.72
N ARG A 408 -10.72 27.53 14.82
CA ARG A 408 -10.58 29.00 14.77
C ARG A 408 -9.38 29.44 13.94
N THR A 409 -8.24 28.74 14.02
CA THR A 409 -7.09 29.02 13.15
C THR A 409 -7.46 28.81 11.68
N MET A 410 -8.10 27.69 11.33
CA MET A 410 -8.49 27.39 9.95
C MET A 410 -9.51 28.41 9.42
N ASP A 411 -10.51 28.77 10.22
CA ASP A 411 -11.49 29.80 9.88
C ASP A 411 -10.83 31.16 9.62
N SER A 412 -9.76 31.52 10.35
CA SER A 412 -9.05 32.78 10.10
C SER A 412 -8.36 32.86 8.73
N PHE A 413 -8.08 31.71 8.12
CA PHE A 413 -7.56 31.59 6.75
C PHE A 413 -8.66 31.25 5.72
N GLY A 414 -9.93 31.20 6.12
CA GLY A 414 -11.04 30.80 5.24
C GLY A 414 -11.02 29.32 4.84
N VAL A 415 -10.29 28.48 5.58
CA VAL A 415 -10.10 27.05 5.27
C VAL A 415 -11.22 26.23 5.90
N LYS A 416 -11.82 25.34 5.10
CA LYS A 416 -12.75 24.31 5.59
C LYS A 416 -12.03 23.01 5.85
N VAL A 417 -12.16 22.49 7.07
CA VAL A 417 -11.65 21.19 7.47
C VAL A 417 -12.58 20.11 6.95
N GLY A 418 -12.03 19.07 6.32
CA GLY A 418 -12.82 17.94 5.83
C GLY A 418 -13.31 17.06 6.98
N THR A 419 -12.37 16.64 7.84
CA THR A 419 -12.70 15.73 8.94
C THR A 419 -11.76 15.93 10.12
N LEU A 420 -12.31 16.04 11.32
CA LEU A 420 -11.59 15.80 12.57
C LEU A 420 -11.57 14.29 12.81
N GLN A 421 -10.40 13.75 13.17
CA GLN A 421 -10.17 12.32 13.37
C GLN A 421 -9.98 12.04 14.88
N HIS A 422 -10.50 10.90 15.32
CA HIS A 422 -10.67 10.41 16.69
C HIS A 422 -11.65 11.22 17.55
N VAL A 423 -11.47 12.54 17.69
CA VAL A 423 -12.46 13.51 18.21
C VAL A 423 -13.14 13.06 19.51
N LEU A 424 -12.40 12.48 20.45
CA LEU A 424 -12.99 11.79 21.61
C LEU A 424 -13.72 12.71 22.60
N GLU A 425 -13.37 13.99 22.65
CA GLU A 425 -14.11 15.03 23.39
C GLU A 425 -15.00 15.90 22.47
N GLY A 426 -15.27 15.44 21.24
CA GLY A 426 -16.06 16.17 20.24
C GLY A 426 -17.48 16.51 20.71
N TYR A 427 -18.10 15.61 21.49
CA TYR A 427 -19.41 15.84 22.11
C TYR A 427 -19.50 17.12 22.95
N LYS A 428 -18.36 17.63 23.47
CA LYS A 428 -18.33 18.87 24.28
C LYS A 428 -18.35 20.13 23.41
N VAL A 429 -18.05 20.02 22.12
CA VAL A 429 -17.91 21.15 21.16
C VAL A 429 -18.56 20.83 19.81
N ALA A 430 -19.58 19.98 19.82
CA ALA A 430 -20.24 19.50 18.62
C ALA A 430 -20.91 20.64 17.83
N ASP A 431 -21.43 21.65 18.52
CA ASP A 431 -22.05 22.82 17.91
C ASP A 431 -21.03 23.64 17.09
N GLU A 432 -19.80 23.79 17.59
CA GLU A 432 -18.72 24.46 16.87
C GLU A 432 -18.21 23.65 15.67
N ILE A 433 -18.13 22.32 15.81
CA ILE A 433 -17.79 21.42 14.69
C ILE A 433 -18.84 21.54 13.58
N ALA A 434 -20.12 21.47 13.94
CA ALA A 434 -21.24 21.60 13.01
C ALA A 434 -21.25 22.98 12.33
N LYS A 435 -21.03 24.06 13.10
CA LYS A 435 -20.94 25.43 12.57
C LYS A 435 -19.79 25.62 11.59
N HIS A 436 -18.63 25.02 11.86
CA HIS A 436 -17.50 25.04 10.93
C HIS A 436 -17.82 24.27 9.63
N GLY A 437 -18.57 23.17 9.76
CA GLY A 437 -18.89 22.24 8.67
C GLY A 437 -17.90 21.08 8.54
N ALA A 438 -17.08 20.83 9.58
CA ALA A 438 -16.19 19.68 9.62
C ALA A 438 -16.96 18.40 9.94
N GLY A 439 -16.56 17.29 9.34
CA GLY A 439 -16.99 15.97 9.81
C GLY A 439 -16.23 15.53 11.08
N ALA A 440 -16.75 14.54 11.79
CA ALA A 440 -16.09 13.90 12.91
C ALA A 440 -16.01 12.38 12.70
N SER A 441 -14.81 11.87 12.48
CA SER A 441 -14.52 10.45 12.38
C SER A 441 -13.93 10.01 13.70
N THR A 442 -14.72 9.32 14.54
CA THR A 442 -14.38 9.02 15.93
C THR A 442 -14.24 7.52 16.19
N PHE A 443 -13.77 7.14 17.39
CA PHE A 443 -13.86 5.77 17.87
C PHE A 443 -15.18 5.53 18.56
N SER A 444 -15.71 4.31 18.46
CA SER A 444 -16.93 3.95 19.19
C SER A 444 -16.63 3.63 20.66
N ASP A 445 -15.52 2.93 20.95
CA ASP A 445 -15.14 2.52 22.31
C ASP A 445 -13.63 2.38 22.61
N TRP A 446 -12.74 2.99 21.81
CA TRP A 446 -11.28 2.90 22.01
C TRP A 446 -10.69 4.17 22.66
N TRP A 447 -10.32 4.08 23.94
CA TRP A 447 -9.78 5.19 24.75
C TRP A 447 -9.01 4.74 26.03
N ALA A 448 -8.74 5.66 26.96
CA ALA A 448 -8.05 5.48 28.26
C ALA A 448 -6.58 5.04 28.21
N TYR A 449 -5.91 5.13 27.07
CA TYR A 449 -4.47 4.82 26.94
C TYR A 449 -3.55 6.07 27.05
N LYS A 450 -4.13 7.28 27.09
CA LYS A 450 -3.45 8.58 27.26
C LYS A 450 -4.30 9.53 28.10
N PHE A 451 -3.70 10.61 28.58
CA PHE A 451 -4.44 11.62 29.34
C PHE A 451 -5.44 12.37 28.46
N GLU A 452 -5.09 12.72 27.23
CA GLU A 452 -5.98 13.39 26.28
C GLU A 452 -7.21 12.58 25.83
N VAL A 453 -7.31 11.29 26.21
CA VAL A 453 -8.43 10.40 25.89
C VAL A 453 -9.19 9.92 27.12
N TYR A 454 -9.01 10.56 28.28
CA TYR A 454 -9.60 10.11 29.55
C TYR A 454 -11.11 10.37 29.65
N ASP A 455 -11.57 11.48 29.09
CA ASP A 455 -12.97 11.93 29.11
C ASP A 455 -13.79 11.38 27.91
N ALA A 456 -13.25 10.39 27.22
CA ALA A 456 -13.92 9.72 26.12
C ALA A 456 -15.12 8.89 26.62
N ILE A 457 -16.22 8.94 25.88
CA ILE A 457 -17.45 8.22 26.21
C ILE A 457 -18.02 7.52 24.97
N PRO A 458 -18.70 6.37 25.11
CA PRO A 458 -19.25 5.65 23.97
C PRO A 458 -20.39 6.41 23.27
N TYR A 459 -20.97 7.41 23.94
CA TYR A 459 -22.04 8.25 23.43
C TYR A 459 -21.54 9.35 22.47
N ASN A 460 -20.22 9.55 22.37
CA ASN A 460 -19.63 10.69 21.66
C ASN A 460 -20.17 10.84 20.22
N GLY A 461 -20.14 9.76 19.44
CA GLY A 461 -20.63 9.78 18.06
C GLY A 461 -22.11 10.13 17.95
N SER A 462 -22.95 9.54 18.80
CA SER A 462 -24.40 9.78 18.79
C SER A 462 -24.75 11.22 19.22
N LEU A 463 -24.10 11.73 20.26
CA LEU A 463 -24.30 13.12 20.73
C LEU A 463 -23.85 14.14 19.68
N MET A 464 -22.73 13.91 19.00
CA MET A 464 -22.30 14.78 17.90
C MET A 464 -23.29 14.76 16.72
N ARG A 465 -23.83 13.58 16.37
CA ARG A 465 -24.86 13.44 15.34
C ARG A 465 -26.11 14.25 15.69
N GLU A 466 -26.57 14.21 16.93
CA GLU A 466 -27.75 14.96 17.39
C GLU A 466 -27.58 16.48 17.25
N ARG A 467 -26.33 16.97 17.25
CA ARG A 467 -25.98 18.38 16.99
C ARG A 467 -25.76 18.71 15.51
N GLY A 468 -25.99 17.75 14.61
CA GLY A 468 -25.87 17.95 13.16
C GLY A 468 -24.46 17.74 12.59
N VAL A 469 -23.53 17.19 13.37
CA VAL A 469 -22.20 16.80 12.85
C VAL A 469 -22.34 15.56 11.97
N ILE A 470 -21.64 15.54 10.83
CA ILE A 470 -21.51 14.33 10.00
C ILE A 470 -20.50 13.39 10.68
N VAL A 471 -21.03 12.40 11.40
CA VAL A 471 -20.22 11.47 12.21
C VAL A 471 -19.95 10.16 11.47
N SER A 472 -18.71 9.68 11.55
CA SER A 472 -18.33 8.32 11.17
C SER A 472 -17.56 7.62 12.29
N PHE A 473 -17.50 6.30 12.23
CA PHE A 473 -16.55 5.52 13.02
C PHE A 473 -15.41 5.03 12.13
N ASN A 474 -14.20 5.05 12.67
CA ASN A 474 -13.00 4.61 11.97
C ASN A 474 -12.25 3.52 12.75
N SER A 475 -11.31 2.87 12.06
CA SER A 475 -10.58 1.74 12.61
C SER A 475 -9.30 2.15 13.36
N ASP A 476 -8.43 2.96 12.74
CA ASP A 476 -7.03 3.18 13.16
C ASP A 476 -6.28 1.86 13.50
N SER A 477 -6.72 0.75 12.90
CA SER A 477 -6.25 -0.61 13.15
C SER A 477 -6.56 -1.50 11.96
N SER A 478 -5.59 -2.31 11.56
CA SER A 478 -5.77 -3.29 10.48
C SER A 478 -6.80 -4.35 10.86
N ASP A 479 -6.88 -4.70 12.14
CA ASP A 479 -7.84 -5.65 12.66
C ASP A 479 -9.25 -5.06 12.83
N LEU A 480 -9.37 -3.83 13.32
CA LEU A 480 -10.67 -3.20 13.52
C LEU A 480 -11.34 -2.86 12.19
N SER A 481 -10.55 -2.55 11.15
CA SER A 481 -11.02 -2.27 9.78
C SER A 481 -11.93 -3.37 9.22
N ARG A 482 -11.63 -4.65 9.52
CA ARG A 482 -12.45 -5.80 9.09
C ARG A 482 -13.70 -6.03 9.97
N ARG A 483 -13.97 -5.16 10.93
CA ARG A 483 -15.06 -5.25 11.91
C ARG A 483 -15.85 -3.94 12.06
N LEU A 484 -15.69 -2.97 11.16
CA LEU A 484 -16.35 -1.65 11.25
C LEU A 484 -17.88 -1.73 11.42
N TYR A 485 -18.54 -2.75 10.86
CA TYR A 485 -19.98 -2.97 11.06
C TYR A 485 -20.35 -3.17 12.55
N LEU A 486 -19.46 -3.75 13.37
CA LEU A 486 -19.64 -3.86 14.81
C LEU A 486 -19.49 -2.49 15.50
N GLU A 487 -18.65 -1.61 14.96
CA GLU A 487 -18.53 -0.23 15.46
C GLU A 487 -19.86 0.50 15.27
N ALA A 488 -20.49 0.37 14.10
CA ALA A 488 -21.82 0.92 13.87
C ALA A 488 -22.86 0.36 14.87
N ALA A 489 -22.84 -0.95 15.16
CA ALA A 489 -23.75 -1.56 16.13
C ALA A 489 -23.60 -0.95 17.55
N LYS A 490 -22.40 -0.52 17.93
CA LYS A 490 -22.16 0.15 19.22
C LYS A 490 -22.85 1.51 19.33
N ALA A 491 -23.05 2.25 18.23
CA ALA A 491 -23.85 3.49 18.25
C ALA A 491 -25.32 3.25 18.61
N VAL A 492 -25.88 2.11 18.16
CA VAL A 492 -27.22 1.65 18.55
C VAL A 492 -27.24 1.29 20.03
N LYS A 493 -26.30 0.44 20.45
CA LYS A 493 -26.22 -0.08 21.83
C LYS A 493 -26.09 1.04 22.87
N TYR A 494 -25.15 1.96 22.67
CA TYR A 494 -24.85 2.98 23.66
C TYR A 494 -25.71 4.22 23.48
N GLY A 495 -25.73 4.81 22.28
CA GLY A 495 -26.39 6.09 22.07
C GLY A 495 -27.82 6.03 21.57
N GLY A 496 -28.42 4.84 21.40
CA GLY A 496 -29.78 4.70 20.88
C GLY A 496 -29.95 5.22 19.45
N THR A 497 -28.85 5.33 18.69
CA THR A 497 -28.91 5.77 17.29
C THR A 497 -29.75 4.78 16.49
N PRO A 498 -30.73 5.22 15.68
CA PRO A 498 -31.52 4.33 14.84
C PRO A 498 -30.62 3.47 13.93
N GLU A 499 -30.96 2.19 13.74
CA GLU A 499 -30.09 1.23 13.04
C GLU A 499 -29.62 1.70 11.66
N GLU A 500 -30.54 2.26 10.85
CA GLU A 500 -30.19 2.79 9.53
C GLU A 500 -29.16 3.94 9.62
N GLU A 501 -29.29 4.79 10.64
CA GLU A 501 -28.42 5.93 10.88
C GLU A 501 -27.06 5.49 11.44
N ALA A 502 -27.06 4.45 12.27
CA ALA A 502 -25.84 3.85 12.79
C ALA A 502 -25.02 3.22 11.67
N LEU A 503 -25.64 2.52 10.71
CA LEU A 503 -24.94 1.96 9.56
C LEU A 503 -24.32 3.06 8.67
N LYS A 504 -24.92 4.25 8.60
CA LYS A 504 -24.34 5.41 7.89
C LYS A 504 -23.00 5.84 8.47
N PHE A 505 -22.68 5.55 9.75
CA PHE A 505 -21.39 5.89 10.36
C PHE A 505 -20.21 5.15 9.72
N VAL A 506 -20.46 4.06 9.00
CA VAL A 506 -19.41 3.25 8.33
C VAL A 506 -19.69 3.08 6.83
N THR A 507 -20.60 3.87 6.27
CA THR A 507 -20.96 3.87 4.84
C THR A 507 -21.06 5.29 4.30
N LEU A 508 -22.25 5.91 4.36
CA LEU A 508 -22.52 7.21 3.72
C LEU A 508 -21.76 8.38 4.37
N ASN A 509 -21.66 8.43 5.69
CA ASN A 509 -21.04 9.56 6.38
C ASN A 509 -19.53 9.66 6.12
N PRO A 510 -18.73 8.57 6.22
CA PRO A 510 -17.33 8.63 5.81
C PRO A 510 -17.18 8.94 4.32
N ALA A 511 -18.07 8.45 3.43
CA ALA A 511 -18.05 8.86 2.02
C ALA A 511 -18.25 10.38 1.83
N LYS A 512 -19.19 10.98 2.59
CA LYS A 512 -19.42 12.44 2.60
C LYS A 512 -18.20 13.20 3.11
N GLN A 513 -17.59 12.72 4.20
CA GLN A 513 -16.38 13.32 4.77
C GLN A 513 -15.20 13.33 3.79
N LEU A 514 -15.09 12.28 2.97
CA LEU A 514 -14.08 12.12 1.93
C LEU A 514 -14.48 12.76 0.57
N ARG A 515 -15.71 13.30 0.45
CA ARG A 515 -16.26 13.91 -0.79
C ARG A 515 -16.33 12.94 -1.97
N ILE A 516 -16.66 11.69 -1.66
CA ILE A 516 -16.85 10.59 -2.63
C ILE A 516 -18.27 10.00 -2.58
N ASP A 517 -19.18 10.64 -1.85
CA ASP A 517 -20.56 10.16 -1.64
C ASP A 517 -21.42 10.17 -2.91
N GLN A 518 -20.99 10.87 -3.96
CA GLN A 518 -21.56 10.79 -5.30
C GLN A 518 -21.26 9.46 -6.02
N TRP A 519 -20.29 8.67 -5.53
CA TRP A 519 -19.92 7.38 -6.12
C TRP A 519 -20.15 6.19 -5.20
N VAL A 520 -19.98 6.34 -3.87
CA VAL A 520 -20.06 5.23 -2.91
C VAL A 520 -20.80 5.64 -1.62
N GLY A 521 -20.99 4.68 -0.70
CA GLY A 521 -21.56 4.92 0.62
C GLY A 521 -23.09 4.76 0.73
N SER A 522 -23.79 4.62 -0.39
CA SER A 522 -25.21 4.25 -0.45
C SER A 522 -25.53 3.46 -1.72
N LEU A 523 -26.62 2.69 -1.70
CA LEU A 523 -27.12 1.96 -2.85
C LEU A 523 -28.16 2.82 -3.58
N GLU A 524 -27.68 3.63 -4.53
CA GLU A 524 -28.50 4.54 -5.33
C GLU A 524 -28.11 4.44 -6.81
N ALA A 525 -29.06 4.66 -7.71
CA ALA A 525 -28.81 4.59 -9.15
C ALA A 525 -27.67 5.53 -9.59
N GLY A 526 -26.79 5.05 -10.46
CA GLY A 526 -25.62 5.76 -10.98
C GLY A 526 -24.36 5.67 -10.11
N LYS A 527 -24.47 5.23 -8.85
CA LYS A 527 -23.32 4.98 -7.97
C LYS A 527 -22.57 3.71 -8.37
N ASP A 528 -21.36 3.55 -7.87
CA ASP A 528 -20.56 2.36 -8.10
C ASP A 528 -21.25 1.13 -7.50
N GLY A 529 -21.15 -0.01 -8.19
CA GLY A 529 -21.66 -1.31 -7.75
C GLY A 529 -20.85 -1.91 -6.60
N ASP A 530 -20.67 -1.13 -5.53
CA ASP A 530 -19.90 -1.46 -4.34
C ASP A 530 -20.87 -1.89 -3.23
N PHE A 531 -21.05 -3.19 -3.02
CA PHE A 531 -22.02 -3.73 -2.08
C PHE A 531 -21.51 -4.98 -1.37
N VAL A 532 -22.13 -5.30 -0.23
CA VAL A 532 -21.76 -6.43 0.62
C VAL A 532 -23.00 -7.26 0.93
N ILE A 533 -22.85 -8.58 0.91
CA ILE A 533 -23.89 -9.53 1.30
C ILE A 533 -23.55 -10.11 2.67
N TRP A 534 -24.52 -10.10 3.59
CA TRP A 534 -24.37 -10.51 4.98
C TRP A 534 -25.32 -11.67 5.31
N SER A 535 -24.90 -12.55 6.21
CA SER A 535 -25.72 -13.69 6.66
C SER A 535 -26.94 -13.29 7.48
N LYS A 536 -26.88 -12.15 8.15
CA LYS A 536 -27.92 -11.56 9.01
C LYS A 536 -27.81 -10.03 8.92
N SER A 537 -28.58 -9.31 9.75
CA SER A 537 -28.44 -7.86 9.88
C SER A 537 -26.96 -7.46 10.04
N PRO A 538 -26.47 -6.42 9.36
CA PRO A 538 -25.08 -5.96 9.48
C PRO A 538 -24.74 -5.45 10.90
N LEU A 539 -25.75 -5.18 11.74
CA LEU A 539 -25.56 -4.73 13.13
C LEU A 539 -25.73 -5.86 14.16
N ASP A 540 -25.95 -7.11 13.72
CA ASP A 540 -25.97 -8.30 14.58
C ASP A 540 -24.52 -8.76 14.84
N SER A 541 -24.14 -8.94 16.11
CA SER A 541 -22.78 -9.35 16.49
C SER A 541 -22.39 -10.77 16.02
N THR A 542 -23.36 -11.58 15.63
CA THR A 542 -23.18 -12.93 15.05
C THR A 542 -23.21 -12.92 13.53
N THR A 543 -23.39 -11.76 12.89
CA THR A 543 -23.36 -11.64 11.43
C THR A 543 -21.96 -11.86 10.89
N VAL A 544 -21.89 -12.32 9.65
CA VAL A 544 -20.64 -12.56 8.93
C VAL A 544 -20.81 -12.14 7.48
N CYS A 545 -19.79 -11.46 6.95
CA CYS A 545 -19.73 -11.10 5.53
C CYS A 545 -19.68 -12.39 4.70
N LEU A 546 -20.55 -12.49 3.71
CA LEU A 546 -20.59 -13.59 2.74
C LEU A 546 -19.82 -13.21 1.47
N GLN A 547 -20.07 -12.01 0.95
CA GLN A 547 -19.47 -11.56 -0.30
C GLN A 547 -19.24 -10.05 -0.27
N SER A 548 -18.14 -9.60 -0.87
CA SER A 548 -17.84 -8.19 -1.09
C SER A 548 -17.60 -7.93 -2.57
N TRP A 549 -18.29 -6.91 -3.07
CA TRP A 549 -18.28 -6.53 -4.47
C TRP A 549 -17.80 -5.09 -4.61
N ILE A 550 -16.98 -4.84 -5.63
CA ILE A 550 -16.49 -3.50 -6.00
C ILE A 550 -16.70 -3.34 -7.49
N GLU A 551 -17.41 -2.30 -7.88
CA GLU A 551 -17.68 -1.95 -9.28
C GLU A 551 -18.27 -3.15 -10.05
N GLY A 552 -19.19 -3.88 -9.40
CA GLY A 552 -19.83 -5.07 -9.97
C GLY A 552 -18.93 -6.30 -10.10
N LYS A 553 -17.73 -6.30 -9.51
CA LYS A 553 -16.82 -7.45 -9.50
C LYS A 553 -16.74 -8.06 -8.12
N LYS A 554 -16.83 -9.39 -8.03
CA LYS A 554 -16.74 -10.10 -6.75
C LYS A 554 -15.29 -10.23 -6.34
N TYR A 555 -14.88 -9.58 -5.27
CA TYR A 555 -13.50 -9.66 -4.75
C TYR A 555 -13.38 -10.59 -3.55
N PHE A 556 -14.47 -10.83 -2.84
CA PHE A 556 -14.49 -11.78 -1.73
C PHE A 556 -15.73 -12.66 -1.80
N ASP A 557 -15.53 -13.94 -1.50
CA ASP A 557 -16.58 -14.93 -1.34
C ASP A 557 -16.16 -15.92 -0.24
N ARG A 558 -16.94 -15.98 0.84
CA ARG A 558 -16.60 -16.84 1.98
C ARG A 558 -16.63 -18.33 1.63
N ASP A 559 -17.47 -18.76 0.69
CA ASP A 559 -17.52 -20.16 0.27
C ASP A 559 -16.26 -20.56 -0.52
N HIS A 560 -15.60 -19.59 -1.16
CA HIS A 560 -14.34 -19.80 -1.88
C HIS A 560 -13.13 -19.93 -0.93
N GLU A 561 -13.22 -19.42 0.30
CA GLU A 561 -12.07 -19.33 1.22
C GLU A 561 -11.56 -20.70 1.67
N ALA A 562 -12.44 -21.69 1.82
CA ALA A 562 -12.04 -23.05 2.22
C ALA A 562 -11.10 -23.69 1.19
N GLY A 563 -11.44 -23.58 -0.10
CA GLY A 563 -10.61 -24.10 -1.19
C GLY A 563 -9.28 -23.35 -1.30
N ARG A 564 -9.29 -22.03 -1.12
CA ARG A 564 -8.06 -21.23 -1.09
C ARG A 564 -7.14 -21.63 0.07
N SER A 565 -7.68 -21.79 1.27
CA SER A 565 -6.91 -22.20 2.45
C SER A 565 -6.29 -23.58 2.26
N GLU A 566 -7.03 -24.53 1.69
CA GLU A 566 -6.51 -25.86 1.36
C GLU A 566 -5.39 -25.82 0.31
N ALA A 567 -5.54 -24.98 -0.73
CA ALA A 567 -4.53 -24.79 -1.75
C ALA A 567 -3.21 -24.24 -1.17
N LEU A 568 -3.28 -23.23 -0.32
CA LEU A 568 -2.13 -22.63 0.35
C LEU A 568 -1.41 -23.62 1.29
N GLU A 569 -2.15 -24.40 2.08
CA GLU A 569 -1.55 -25.44 2.93
C GLU A 569 -0.86 -26.53 2.11
N LYS A 570 -1.45 -26.93 0.98
CA LYS A 570 -0.85 -27.91 0.06
C LYS A 570 0.43 -27.36 -0.58
N GLU A 571 0.44 -26.12 -1.01
CA GLU A 571 1.63 -25.46 -1.54
C GLU A 571 2.74 -25.36 -0.48
N ARG A 572 2.38 -24.92 0.74
CA ARG A 572 3.28 -24.86 1.89
C ARG A 572 3.91 -26.23 2.19
N ALA A 573 3.11 -27.29 2.24
CA ALA A 573 3.60 -28.65 2.46
C ALA A 573 4.58 -29.09 1.36
N ALA A 574 4.27 -28.82 0.09
CA ALA A 574 5.13 -29.14 -1.04
C ALA A 574 6.46 -28.36 -1.02
N LEU A 575 6.44 -27.08 -0.62
CA LEU A 575 7.64 -26.26 -0.44
C LEU A 575 8.54 -26.82 0.67
N LEU A 576 7.96 -27.21 1.80
CA LEU A 576 8.69 -27.81 2.92
C LEU A 576 9.32 -29.16 2.52
N GLU A 577 8.61 -30.00 1.77
CA GLU A 577 9.14 -31.26 1.27
C GLU A 577 10.32 -31.04 0.30
N LYS A 578 10.18 -30.09 -0.64
CA LYS A 578 11.25 -29.72 -1.56
C LYS A 578 12.48 -29.20 -0.81
N ALA A 579 12.30 -28.34 0.19
CA ALA A 579 13.39 -27.81 0.99
C ALA A 579 14.17 -28.94 1.71
N LYS A 580 13.46 -29.89 2.34
CA LYS A 580 14.07 -31.07 2.98
C LYS A 580 14.91 -31.91 2.01
N ARG A 581 14.38 -32.19 0.80
CA ARG A 581 15.11 -32.95 -0.23
C ARG A 581 16.37 -32.22 -0.70
N LEU A 582 16.29 -30.91 -0.91
CA LEU A 582 17.44 -30.10 -1.31
C LEU A 582 18.55 -30.11 -0.25
N GLN A 583 18.20 -30.07 1.04
CA GLN A 583 19.18 -30.20 2.14
C GLN A 583 19.84 -31.58 2.14
N SER A 584 19.06 -32.66 2.05
CA SER A 584 19.59 -34.04 2.06
C SER A 584 20.50 -34.39 0.87
N GLY A 585 20.33 -33.70 -0.27
CA GLY A 585 21.06 -33.97 -1.51
C GLY A 585 22.31 -33.11 -1.71
N SER A 586 22.63 -32.22 -0.76
CA SER A 586 23.67 -31.21 -0.94
C SER A 586 24.86 -31.38 0.03
N VAL A 587 26.08 -31.25 -0.50
CA VAL A 587 27.25 -30.78 0.25
C VAL A 587 27.20 -29.24 0.26
N LEU A 588 26.05 -28.66 0.60
CA LEU A 588 26.00 -27.27 1.00
C LEU A 588 26.36 -27.27 2.47
N SER A 589 27.29 -26.41 2.86
CA SER A 589 27.56 -26.12 4.26
C SER A 589 26.23 -25.93 4.96
N ASP A 590 26.09 -26.52 6.14
CA ASP A 590 24.97 -26.25 7.03
C ASP A 590 24.91 -24.73 7.17
N GLY A 591 24.00 -24.11 6.44
CA GLY A 591 23.82 -22.68 6.50
C GLY A 591 23.50 -22.39 7.95
N GLY A 592 24.40 -21.71 8.64
CA GLY A 592 24.21 -21.37 10.06
C GLY A 592 22.86 -20.68 10.25
N GLU A 593 22.37 -20.57 11.49
CA GLU A 593 21.06 -19.95 11.80
C GLU A 593 20.73 -18.72 10.93
N LYS A 594 21.71 -17.84 10.67
CA LYS A 594 21.59 -16.68 9.78
C LYS A 594 21.14 -16.97 8.34
N GLU A 595 21.49 -18.10 7.73
CA GLU A 595 21.04 -18.46 6.36
C GLU A 595 19.62 -19.06 6.37
N LYS A 596 19.23 -19.73 7.46
CA LYS A 596 17.82 -20.13 7.68
C LYS A 596 16.96 -18.89 7.92
N ASP A 597 17.43 -17.94 8.71
CA ASP A 597 16.76 -16.67 8.96
C ASP A 597 16.55 -15.88 7.66
N LYS A 598 17.59 -15.81 6.79
CA LYS A 598 17.48 -15.17 5.46
C LYS A 598 16.51 -15.85 4.51
N PHE A 599 16.32 -17.16 4.60
CA PHE A 599 15.35 -17.87 3.75
C PHE A 599 13.90 -17.54 4.13
N PHE A 600 13.67 -17.17 5.39
CA PHE A 600 12.36 -16.77 5.92
C PHE A 600 12.24 -15.27 6.18
N GLU A 601 13.17 -14.43 5.69
CA GLU A 601 12.99 -12.98 5.70
C GLU A 601 11.70 -12.66 4.96
N LEU A 602 10.71 -12.17 5.70
CA LEU A 602 9.47 -11.67 5.13
C LEU A 602 9.83 -10.57 4.13
N PRO A 603 9.30 -10.63 2.90
CA PRO A 603 9.41 -9.53 1.96
C PRO A 603 8.99 -8.23 2.64
N LEU A 604 9.57 -7.10 2.24
CA LEU A 604 9.27 -5.80 2.84
C LEU A 604 7.76 -5.52 2.81
N GLU A 605 7.11 -5.98 1.74
CA GLU A 605 5.68 -5.93 1.46
C GLU A 605 4.85 -6.67 2.52
N HIS A 606 5.37 -7.72 3.14
CA HIS A 606 4.65 -8.52 4.13
C HIS A 606 5.14 -8.30 5.56
N ARG A 607 6.14 -7.43 5.75
CA ARG A 607 6.75 -7.18 7.07
C ARG A 607 5.72 -6.79 8.14
N TYR A 608 4.65 -6.09 7.74
CA TYR A 608 3.64 -5.55 8.65
C TYR A 608 2.26 -6.24 8.55
N ASP A 609 2.13 -7.30 7.77
CA ASP A 609 0.83 -7.94 7.47
C ASP A 609 0.15 -8.65 8.67
N ASN A 610 0.83 -8.72 9.82
CA ASN A 610 0.29 -9.25 11.08
C ASN A 610 0.60 -8.36 12.29
N GLN A 611 1.00 -7.11 12.06
CA GLN A 611 1.16 -6.10 13.10
C GLN A 611 0.03 -5.09 12.96
N ASP A 612 -0.59 -4.74 14.08
CA ASP A 612 -1.64 -3.73 14.05
C ASP A 612 -0.98 -2.36 13.90
N ARG A 613 -1.15 -1.75 12.72
CA ARG A 613 -0.57 -0.44 12.43
C ARG A 613 -1.52 0.62 12.95
N ASN A 614 -1.26 1.11 14.15
CA ASN A 614 -1.95 2.27 14.70
C ASN A 614 -1.07 3.53 14.58
N CYS A 615 -1.68 4.70 14.71
CA CYS A 615 -1.00 5.99 14.66
C CYS A 615 0.19 6.18 15.64
N LEU A 616 0.38 5.30 16.63
CA LEU A 616 1.21 5.53 17.81
C LEU A 616 2.46 4.66 17.92
N GLU A 617 2.54 3.52 17.22
CA GLU A 617 3.51 2.44 17.53
C GLU A 617 4.77 2.36 16.65
N GLU A 618 5.06 3.35 15.79
CA GLU A 618 6.23 3.29 14.88
C GLU A 618 7.50 3.97 15.44
N GLU A 619 7.86 3.70 16.69
CA GLU A 619 9.07 4.28 17.32
C GLU A 619 10.37 3.47 17.18
N GLU A 620 10.41 2.36 16.42
CA GLU A 620 11.64 1.58 16.19
C GLU A 620 12.02 1.36 14.72
#